data_AF-A0A660T4B7-F1
#
_entry.id   AF-A0A660T4B7-F1
#
_cell.length_a   1.000
_cell.length_b   1.000
_cell.length_c   1.000
_cell.angle_alpha   90.00
_cell.angle_beta   90.00
_cell.angle_gamma   90.00
#
_symmetry.space_group_name_H-M   'P 1'
#
loop_
_entity.id
_entity.type
_entity.pdbx_description
1 polymer ?
#
loop_
_entity_poly.entity_id
_entity_poly.type
_entity_poly.pdbx_seq_one_letter_code
_entity_poly.pdbx_strand_id
1 'polypeptide(L)'
;AYLTLNTIIYEEETRLIKKMLRKAHDAGVDAVICWDFAVITEARKLGMEVHISTQASISNADSANFYKSAGASRCVLARECSIEQIKSIREKTNLELEIFIHGAMCVSVSGRCFLSQFLYGKSANRGECLQPCRRAYNTYLIHDKQEGKELILGNDYILSPEDLCTLPFLDKLIPFTDALKIEGRARSPEYVYSVVRIYREALSAIKKNRFTDEFKKASLKELGKVYNRGLSSGFYLGKPIDSFTKKPNSQATKRKLILGTVTNFFKKQSVAEITVTANSVSLGDEILIIGPTTGVVHEQVDSIEKEYKRVEKATRGETVGIKISKTVRRNDSVFLWQDRN
;
A
#
# COMPACT_ATOMS: atom_id res chain seq x y z
N ALA A 1 11.06 3.82 -15.38
CA ALA A 1 10.27 4.17 -14.18
C ALA A 1 8.94 4.83 -14.56
N TYR A 2 7.95 4.87 -13.66
CA TYR A 2 6.68 5.60 -13.87
C TYR A 2 6.63 6.90 -13.06
N LEU A 3 6.13 7.99 -13.65
CA LEU A 3 5.96 9.28 -12.98
C LEU A 3 4.48 9.57 -12.72
N THR A 4 4.12 9.95 -11.49
CA THR A 4 2.75 10.33 -11.15
C THR A 4 2.60 11.85 -11.15
N LEU A 5 1.78 12.39 -12.05
CA LEU A 5 1.38 13.82 -12.16
C LEU A 5 -0.14 13.89 -12.23
N ASN A 6 -0.78 13.39 -11.18
CA ASN A 6 -2.21 13.14 -11.17
C ASN A 6 -2.99 14.11 -10.28
N THR A 7 -2.52 15.33 -10.06
CA THR A 7 -3.27 16.37 -9.36
C THR A 7 -4.01 17.29 -10.33
N ILE A 8 -4.96 18.07 -9.84
CA ILE A 8 -5.49 19.24 -10.59
C ILE A 8 -4.32 20.16 -10.94
N ILE A 9 -4.27 20.71 -12.16
CA ILE A 9 -3.26 21.69 -12.58
C ILE A 9 -3.93 23.06 -12.82
N TYR A 10 -3.38 24.13 -12.23
CA TYR A 10 -3.82 25.50 -12.48
C TYR A 10 -3.03 26.15 -13.62
N GLU A 11 -3.58 27.22 -14.21
CA GLU A 11 -3.02 27.89 -15.39
C GLU A 11 -1.56 28.34 -15.17
N GLU A 12 -1.28 28.91 -14.00
CA GLU A 12 0.05 29.36 -13.58
C GLU A 12 1.07 28.21 -13.44
N GLU A 13 0.59 26.97 -13.26
CA GLU A 13 1.41 25.78 -13.10
C GLU A 13 1.72 25.08 -14.43
N THR A 14 1.03 25.44 -15.52
CA THR A 14 1.18 24.80 -16.83
C THR A 14 2.64 24.86 -17.31
N ARG A 15 3.34 25.98 -17.10
CA ARG A 15 4.76 26.13 -17.46
C ARG A 15 5.66 25.16 -16.68
N LEU A 16 5.37 24.96 -15.39
CA LEU A 16 6.10 24.02 -14.55
C LEU A 16 5.87 22.58 -15.01
N ILE A 17 4.62 22.21 -15.28
CA ILE A 17 4.27 20.87 -15.78
C ILE A 17 4.98 20.55 -17.10
N LYS A 18 5.00 21.48 -18.06
CA LYS A 18 5.73 21.28 -19.32
C LYS A 18 7.23 21.07 -19.09
N LYS A 19 7.83 21.81 -18.15
CA LYS A 19 9.24 21.63 -17.77
C LYS A 19 9.49 20.28 -17.09
N MET A 20 8.59 19.85 -16.21
CA MET A 20 8.69 18.56 -15.52
C MET A 20 8.57 17.40 -16.50
N LEU A 21 7.61 17.44 -17.41
CA LEU A 21 7.41 16.41 -18.43
C LEU A 21 8.60 16.29 -19.38
N ARG A 22 9.18 17.41 -19.84
CA ARG A 22 10.43 17.36 -20.64
C ARG A 22 11.56 16.69 -19.89
N LYS A 23 11.81 17.07 -18.64
CA LYS A 23 12.83 16.41 -17.81
C LYS A 23 12.56 14.92 -17.61
N ALA A 24 11.30 14.54 -17.44
CA ALA A 24 10.90 13.14 -17.29
C ALA A 24 11.15 12.34 -18.58
N HIS A 25 10.80 12.93 -19.73
CA HIS A 25 11.09 12.37 -21.05
C HIS A 25 12.60 12.18 -21.26
N ASP A 26 13.40 13.22 -21.04
CA ASP A 26 14.86 13.18 -21.20
C ASP A 26 15.53 12.14 -20.28
N ALA A 27 14.94 11.89 -19.11
CA ALA A 27 15.40 10.89 -18.16
C ALA A 27 14.94 9.45 -18.48
N GLY A 28 14.15 9.24 -19.54
CA GLY A 28 13.65 7.91 -19.93
C GLY A 28 12.55 7.36 -19.01
N VAL A 29 11.65 8.22 -18.51
CA VAL A 29 10.44 7.76 -17.81
C VAL A 29 9.52 7.03 -18.79
N ASP A 30 9.08 5.82 -18.43
CA ASP A 30 8.31 4.93 -19.31
C ASP A 30 6.89 5.46 -19.54
N ALA A 31 6.22 5.88 -18.47
CA ALA A 31 4.86 6.39 -18.54
C ALA A 31 4.56 7.46 -17.48
N VAL A 32 3.59 8.32 -17.79
CA VAL A 32 3.04 9.32 -16.88
C VAL A 32 1.64 8.88 -16.43
N ILE A 33 1.43 8.80 -15.12
CA ILE A 33 0.13 8.55 -14.51
C ILE A 33 -0.52 9.91 -14.22
N CYS A 34 -1.53 10.30 -14.99
CA CYS A 34 -2.18 11.61 -14.92
C CYS A 34 -3.69 11.53 -15.20
N TRP A 35 -4.40 12.65 -15.11
CA TRP A 35 -5.80 12.73 -15.54
C TRP A 35 -6.15 14.09 -16.11
N ASP A 36 -5.45 15.14 -15.66
CA ASP A 36 -5.57 16.49 -16.17
C ASP A 36 -5.23 16.55 -17.67
N PHE A 37 -6.10 17.18 -18.45
CA PHE A 37 -6.00 17.24 -19.90
C PHE A 37 -4.74 17.97 -20.39
N ALA A 38 -4.24 18.96 -19.65
CA ALA A 38 -3.01 19.66 -20.01
C ALA A 38 -1.80 18.73 -19.89
N VAL A 39 -1.78 17.87 -18.85
CA VAL A 39 -0.71 16.87 -18.66
C VAL A 39 -0.78 15.80 -19.74
N ILE A 40 -1.96 15.27 -20.04
CA ILE A 40 -2.17 14.27 -21.09
C ILE A 40 -1.70 14.81 -22.44
N THR A 41 -2.11 16.03 -22.79
CA THR A 41 -1.78 16.66 -24.08
C THR A 41 -0.28 16.88 -24.22
N GLU A 42 0.39 17.39 -23.18
CA GLU A 42 1.83 17.64 -23.24
C GLU A 42 2.64 16.34 -23.23
N ALA A 43 2.27 15.35 -22.42
CA ALA A 43 2.94 14.05 -22.39
C ALA A 43 2.87 13.36 -23.76
N ARG A 44 1.72 13.44 -24.43
CA ARG A 44 1.55 12.92 -25.81
C ARG A 44 2.41 13.65 -26.83
N LYS A 45 2.54 14.98 -26.75
CA LYS A 45 3.44 15.74 -27.64
C LYS A 45 4.89 15.30 -27.52
N LEU A 46 5.29 14.85 -26.33
CA LEU A 46 6.63 14.30 -26.05
C LEU A 46 6.73 12.79 -26.37
N GLY A 47 5.67 12.16 -26.89
CA GLY A 47 5.66 10.73 -27.19
C GLY A 47 5.71 9.82 -25.95
N MET A 48 5.38 10.33 -24.77
CA MET A 48 5.36 9.54 -23.54
C MET A 48 4.07 8.69 -23.45
N GLU A 49 4.17 7.50 -22.87
CA GLU A 49 3.00 6.69 -22.57
C GLU A 49 2.16 7.34 -21.46
N VAL A 50 0.83 7.31 -21.62
CA VAL A 50 -0.12 7.94 -20.69
C VAL A 50 -1.00 6.87 -20.04
N HIS A 51 -0.97 6.84 -18.70
CA HIS A 51 -1.84 6.03 -17.86
C HIS A 51 -2.82 6.94 -17.13
N ILE A 52 -4.12 6.69 -17.26
CA ILE A 52 -5.13 7.53 -16.60
C ILE A 52 -5.30 7.12 -15.15
N SER A 53 -5.02 8.06 -14.25
CA SER A 53 -5.17 7.92 -12.82
C SER A 53 -6.63 7.69 -12.42
N THR A 54 -6.84 6.94 -11.32
CA THR A 54 -8.15 6.77 -10.68
C THR A 54 -8.81 8.12 -10.30
N GLN A 55 -8.06 9.23 -10.26
CA GLN A 55 -8.63 10.56 -10.12
C GLN A 55 -9.62 10.93 -11.24
N ALA A 56 -9.46 10.40 -12.45
CA ALA A 56 -10.43 10.56 -13.54
C ALA A 56 -11.78 9.86 -13.29
N SER A 57 -11.81 8.93 -12.32
CA SER A 57 -13.03 8.23 -11.91
C SER A 57 -13.73 7.45 -13.03
N ILE A 58 -12.94 6.76 -13.83
CA ILE A 58 -13.46 5.98 -14.95
C ILE A 58 -14.22 4.77 -14.40
N SER A 59 -15.54 4.77 -14.61
CA SER A 59 -16.46 3.74 -14.11
C SER A 59 -17.33 3.12 -15.21
N ASN A 60 -17.08 3.46 -16.47
CA ASN A 60 -17.80 2.94 -17.63
C ASN A 60 -16.89 2.91 -18.87
N ALA A 61 -17.30 2.14 -19.88
CA ALA A 61 -16.52 1.93 -21.10
C ALA A 61 -16.39 3.19 -21.97
N ASP A 62 -17.42 4.03 -22.03
CA ASP A 62 -17.41 5.24 -22.86
C ASP A 62 -16.34 6.24 -22.36
N SER A 63 -16.23 6.39 -21.04
CA SER A 63 -15.18 7.18 -20.40
C SER A 63 -13.79 6.59 -20.68
N ALA A 64 -13.62 5.26 -20.56
CA ALA A 64 -12.36 4.60 -20.89
C ALA A 64 -11.97 4.82 -22.37
N ASN A 65 -12.93 4.66 -23.29
CA ASN A 65 -12.72 4.83 -24.73
C ASN A 65 -12.47 6.29 -25.12
N PHE A 66 -13.06 7.26 -24.42
CA PHE A 66 -12.71 8.68 -24.57
C PHE A 66 -11.24 8.93 -24.22
N TYR A 67 -10.75 8.41 -23.11
CA TYR A 67 -9.33 8.56 -22.78
C TYR A 67 -8.41 7.80 -23.74
N LYS A 68 -8.86 6.65 -24.25
CA LYS A 68 -8.14 5.93 -25.31
C LYS A 68 -8.00 6.77 -26.57
N SER A 69 -9.06 7.44 -27.04
CA SER A 69 -8.98 8.35 -28.20
C SER A 69 -8.13 9.59 -27.89
N ALA A 70 -8.12 10.02 -26.63
CA ALA A 70 -7.18 11.00 -26.09
C ALA A 70 -5.76 10.44 -25.89
N GLY A 71 -5.45 9.21 -26.34
CA GLY A 71 -4.11 8.62 -26.43
C GLY A 71 -3.61 7.93 -25.17
N ALA A 72 -4.48 7.61 -24.22
CA ALA A 72 -4.13 6.76 -23.10
C ALA A 72 -3.84 5.33 -23.57
N SER A 73 -2.85 4.69 -22.94
CA SER A 73 -2.53 3.26 -23.13
C SER A 73 -3.12 2.39 -22.03
N ARG A 74 -3.42 2.99 -20.86
CA ARG A 74 -4.01 2.32 -19.71
C ARG A 74 -4.94 3.26 -18.95
N CYS A 75 -5.98 2.73 -18.32
CA CYS A 75 -6.74 3.45 -17.31
C CYS A 75 -6.83 2.68 -15.99
N VAL A 76 -6.67 3.41 -14.88
CA VAL A 76 -6.95 2.92 -13.54
C VAL A 76 -8.42 3.16 -13.26
N LEU A 77 -9.20 2.09 -13.12
CA LEU A 77 -10.63 2.19 -12.87
C LEU A 77 -10.93 2.79 -11.50
N ALA A 78 -12.14 3.32 -11.38
CA ALA A 78 -12.64 3.85 -10.13
C ALA A 78 -12.75 2.72 -9.08
N ARG A 79 -12.38 3.02 -7.82
CA ARG A 79 -12.34 2.03 -6.73
C ARG A 79 -13.71 1.53 -6.28
N GLU A 80 -14.76 2.19 -6.75
CA GLU A 80 -16.17 1.89 -6.52
C GLU A 80 -16.79 0.95 -7.55
N CYS A 81 -16.03 0.50 -8.57
CA CYS A 81 -16.52 -0.46 -9.56
C CYS A 81 -16.61 -1.88 -9.00
N SER A 82 -17.74 -2.56 -9.25
CA SER A 82 -17.91 -3.99 -8.96
C SER A 82 -17.23 -4.88 -10.01
N ILE A 83 -17.09 -6.18 -9.71
CA ILE A 83 -16.53 -7.16 -10.66
C ILE A 83 -17.38 -7.20 -11.95
N GLU A 84 -18.70 -7.17 -11.82
CA GLU A 84 -19.64 -7.21 -12.95
C GLU A 84 -19.50 -5.97 -13.82
N GLN A 85 -19.30 -4.80 -13.21
CA GLN A 85 -19.05 -3.56 -13.94
C GLN A 85 -17.71 -3.60 -14.68
N ILE A 86 -16.65 -4.11 -14.04
CA ILE A 86 -15.33 -4.26 -14.67
C ILE A 86 -15.39 -5.20 -15.86
N LYS A 87 -16.09 -6.33 -15.71
CA LYS A 87 -16.36 -7.26 -16.81
C LYS A 87 -17.07 -6.56 -17.98
N SER A 88 -18.12 -5.79 -17.70
CA SER A 88 -18.85 -5.05 -18.74
C SER A 88 -17.99 -3.99 -19.44
N ILE A 89 -17.10 -3.32 -18.71
CA ILE A 89 -16.13 -2.38 -19.29
C ILE A 89 -15.17 -3.12 -20.22
N ARG A 90 -14.58 -4.22 -19.74
CA ARG A 90 -13.62 -5.05 -20.49
C ARG A 90 -14.19 -5.58 -21.80
N GLU A 91 -15.47 -5.94 -21.84
CA GLU A 91 -16.16 -6.39 -23.05
C GLU A 91 -16.29 -5.30 -24.13
N LYS A 92 -16.18 -4.01 -23.75
CA LYS A 92 -16.44 -2.85 -24.62
C LYS A 92 -15.21 -1.98 -24.88
N THR A 93 -14.05 -2.37 -24.36
CA THR A 93 -12.79 -1.66 -24.59
C THR A 93 -11.63 -2.63 -24.74
N ASN A 94 -10.60 -2.21 -25.46
CA ASN A 94 -9.30 -2.87 -25.51
C ASN A 94 -8.16 -2.03 -24.93
N LEU A 95 -8.50 -0.94 -24.23
CA LEU A 95 -7.55 -0.22 -23.39
C LEU A 95 -7.12 -1.11 -22.22
N GLU A 96 -5.86 -1.02 -21.79
CA GLU A 96 -5.42 -1.75 -20.59
C GLU A 96 -6.17 -1.25 -19.35
N LEU A 97 -6.69 -2.17 -18.56
CA LEU A 97 -7.42 -1.88 -17.33
C LEU A 97 -6.56 -2.19 -16.11
N GLU A 98 -6.34 -1.17 -15.27
CA GLU A 98 -5.67 -1.29 -13.98
C GLU A 98 -6.68 -1.14 -12.84
N ILE A 99 -6.57 -1.98 -11.81
CA ILE A 99 -7.45 -1.92 -10.64
C ILE A 99 -6.65 -1.93 -9.34
N PHE A 100 -7.20 -1.35 -8.27
CA PHE A 100 -6.62 -1.51 -6.93
C PHE A 100 -6.97 -2.89 -6.37
N ILE A 101 -6.01 -3.59 -5.79
CA ILE A 101 -6.20 -4.93 -5.19
C ILE A 101 -5.98 -4.95 -3.68
N HIS A 102 -5.23 -3.97 -3.14
CA HIS A 102 -4.93 -3.95 -1.72
C HIS A 102 -4.62 -2.57 -1.17
N GLY A 103 -4.98 -2.35 0.09
CA GLY A 103 -4.58 -1.19 0.88
C GLY A 103 -5.69 -0.17 1.09
N ALA A 104 -5.33 1.07 1.39
CA ALA A 104 -6.30 2.05 1.91
C ALA A 104 -7.41 2.41 0.91
N MET A 105 -8.67 2.20 1.33
CA MET A 105 -9.85 2.70 0.64
C MET A 105 -10.19 4.14 1.05
N CYS A 106 -10.81 4.87 0.12
CA CYS A 106 -11.43 6.17 0.35
C CYS A 106 -12.89 5.99 0.76
N VAL A 107 -13.38 6.87 1.64
CA VAL A 107 -14.83 6.94 1.99
C VAL A 107 -15.63 7.69 0.92
N SER A 108 -14.99 8.57 0.16
CA SER A 108 -15.59 9.33 -0.93
C SER A 108 -15.34 8.66 -2.28
N VAL A 109 -16.12 9.07 -3.28
CA VAL A 109 -15.93 8.72 -4.70
C VAL A 109 -14.50 9.07 -5.14
N SER A 110 -13.91 8.20 -5.96
CA SER A 110 -12.57 8.41 -6.52
C SER A 110 -12.44 9.82 -7.13
N GLY A 111 -11.33 10.51 -6.86
CA GLY A 111 -11.08 11.87 -7.37
C GLY A 111 -12.01 13.00 -6.86
N ARG A 112 -12.96 12.72 -5.96
CA ARG A 112 -14.00 13.69 -5.53
C ARG A 112 -14.09 13.83 -4.01
N CYS A 113 -12.93 13.94 -3.33
CA CYS A 113 -12.89 14.10 -1.88
C CYS A 113 -12.50 15.52 -1.47
N PHE A 114 -13.43 16.22 -0.81
CA PHE A 114 -13.23 17.58 -0.29
C PHE A 114 -13.00 17.64 1.22
N LEU A 115 -13.08 16.49 1.92
CA LEU A 115 -13.09 16.44 3.37
C LEU A 115 -11.83 17.06 4.02
N SER A 116 -10.65 16.73 3.50
CA SER A 116 -9.38 17.28 4.01
C SER A 116 -9.23 18.78 3.72
N GLN A 117 -9.77 19.25 2.60
CA GLN A 117 -9.75 20.66 2.25
C GLN A 117 -10.68 21.46 3.17
N PHE A 118 -11.89 20.95 3.40
CA PHE A 118 -12.86 21.61 4.26
C PHE A 118 -12.36 21.73 5.71
N LEU A 119 -11.77 20.66 6.25
CA LEU A 119 -11.33 20.65 7.65
C LEU A 119 -9.99 21.37 7.88
N TYR A 120 -9.07 21.34 6.91
CA TYR A 120 -7.67 21.75 7.14
C TYR A 120 -7.07 22.62 6.03
N GLY A 121 -7.83 23.00 5.00
CA GLY A 121 -7.31 23.71 3.84
C GLY A 121 -6.33 22.89 2.99
N LYS A 122 -6.28 21.56 3.17
CA LYS A 122 -5.34 20.66 2.47
C LYS A 122 -6.07 19.73 1.51
N SER A 123 -5.97 19.97 0.20
CA SER A 123 -6.79 19.28 -0.80
C SER A 123 -6.26 17.90 -1.17
N ALA A 124 -7.13 16.89 -1.11
CA ALA A 124 -6.79 15.54 -1.55
C ALA A 124 -6.54 15.47 -3.06
N ASN A 125 -7.21 16.32 -3.84
CA ASN A 125 -7.05 16.42 -5.30
C ASN A 125 -5.77 17.19 -5.70
N ARG A 126 -5.07 17.75 -4.71
CA ARG A 126 -3.75 18.39 -4.83
C ARG A 126 -2.64 17.56 -4.18
N GLY A 127 -2.93 16.32 -3.79
CA GLY A 127 -1.95 15.42 -3.18
C GLY A 127 -1.66 15.68 -1.70
N GLU A 128 -2.40 16.58 -1.05
CA GLU A 128 -2.15 17.02 0.34
C GLU A 128 -3.09 16.37 1.37
N CYS A 129 -3.77 15.27 1.04
CA CYS A 129 -4.76 14.65 1.91
C CYS A 129 -4.17 14.28 3.29
N LEU A 130 -4.71 14.88 4.37
CA LEU A 130 -4.33 14.58 5.76
C LEU A 130 -5.09 13.39 6.37
N GLN A 131 -5.82 12.65 5.53
CA GLN A 131 -6.60 11.46 5.85
C GLN A 131 -7.56 11.64 7.06
N PRO A 132 -8.37 12.73 7.14
CA PRO A 132 -9.35 12.91 8.22
C PRO A 132 -10.29 11.72 8.39
N CYS A 133 -10.73 11.13 7.27
CA CYS A 133 -11.61 9.97 7.28
C CYS A 133 -11.03 8.75 8.04
N ARG A 134 -9.71 8.69 8.28
CA ARG A 134 -9.04 7.58 8.99
C ARG A 134 -8.82 7.82 10.48
N ARG A 135 -9.32 8.94 11.02
CA ARG A 135 -9.18 9.34 12.42
C ARG A 135 -10.38 8.85 13.24
N ALA A 136 -10.17 8.76 14.55
CA ALA A 136 -11.27 8.65 15.49
C ALA A 136 -12.01 9.98 15.53
N TYR A 137 -13.34 9.93 15.54
CA TYR A 137 -14.19 11.07 15.80
C TYR A 137 -14.92 10.85 17.12
N ASN A 138 -15.03 11.91 17.91
CA ASN A 138 -15.95 11.88 19.04
C ASN A 138 -17.38 11.78 18.49
N THR A 139 -18.04 10.67 18.75
CA THR A 139 -19.46 10.45 18.49
C THR A 139 -20.21 10.63 19.79
N TYR A 140 -21.07 11.66 19.84
CA TYR A 140 -21.85 12.04 21.00
C TYR A 140 -23.31 12.27 20.57
N LEU A 141 -24.13 11.24 20.41
CA LEU A 141 -25.54 11.39 20.73
C LEU A 141 -25.65 11.33 22.25
N ILE A 142 -26.42 12.21 22.85
CA ILE A 142 -26.97 12.07 24.19
C ILE A 142 -28.32 12.77 24.12
N HIS A 143 -29.36 11.96 24.08
CA HIS A 143 -30.74 12.37 24.09
C HIS A 143 -31.35 11.65 25.33
N ASP A 144 -31.83 12.45 26.26
CA ASP A 144 -32.73 12.07 27.34
C ASP A 144 -33.53 13.34 27.68
N LYS A 145 -34.63 13.18 28.38
CA LYS A 145 -34.81 13.72 29.73
C LYS A 145 -36.27 13.39 30.05
N GLN A 146 -36.59 12.15 30.42
CA GLN A 146 -37.95 11.61 30.72
C GLN A 146 -38.91 11.30 29.54
N GLU A 147 -38.63 11.73 28.29
CA GLU A 147 -39.62 11.85 27.19
C GLU A 147 -39.25 11.12 25.86
N GLY A 148 -38.35 10.12 25.87
CA GLY A 148 -38.05 9.32 24.67
C GLY A 148 -36.87 9.86 23.86
N LYS A 149 -35.70 9.88 24.49
CA LYS A 149 -34.51 10.50 23.93
C LYS A 149 -33.29 9.50 23.92
N GLU A 150 -32.27 9.69 23.05
CA GLU A 150 -31.15 8.82 22.55
C GLU A 150 -29.66 9.24 22.79
N LEU A 151 -28.88 8.46 23.52
CA LEU A 151 -27.47 8.76 23.81
C LEU A 151 -26.41 7.80 23.17
N ILE A 152 -25.66 8.20 22.13
CA ILE A 152 -24.37 7.64 21.60
C ILE A 152 -23.14 8.43 22.13
N LEU A 153 -22.48 8.08 23.24
CA LEU A 153 -21.17 8.69 23.58
C LEU A 153 -20.00 7.74 23.32
N GLY A 154 -18.92 8.18 22.63
CA GLY A 154 -17.69 7.41 22.42
C GLY A 154 -16.75 8.02 21.38
N ASN A 155 -15.61 7.37 21.14
CA ASN A 155 -14.79 7.58 19.93
C ASN A 155 -15.19 6.52 18.91
N ASP A 156 -15.61 6.92 17.72
CA ASP A 156 -15.97 6.00 16.65
C ASP A 156 -15.28 6.35 15.33
N TYR A 157 -15.24 5.35 14.47
CA TYR A 157 -14.52 5.31 13.21
C TYR A 157 -15.51 5.36 12.03
N ILE A 158 -16.52 6.21 12.17
CA ILE A 158 -17.67 6.37 11.26
C ILE A 158 -17.31 6.68 9.80
N LEU A 159 -16.11 7.17 9.54
CA LEU A 159 -15.62 7.51 8.20
C LEU A 159 -14.42 6.65 7.76
N SER A 160 -13.99 5.69 8.60
CA SER A 160 -12.76 4.93 8.38
C SER A 160 -13.04 3.58 7.72
N PRO A 161 -12.99 3.49 6.38
CA PRO A 161 -13.15 2.22 5.71
C PRO A 161 -12.03 1.27 6.11
N GLU A 162 -12.36 -0.02 6.15
CA GLU A 162 -11.38 -1.09 6.18
C GLU A 162 -10.48 -1.03 4.94
N ASP A 163 -9.32 -1.67 5.02
CA ASP A 163 -8.42 -1.73 3.88
C ASP A 163 -8.91 -2.76 2.86
N LEU A 164 -8.79 -2.44 1.59
CA LEU A 164 -9.13 -3.35 0.50
C LEU A 164 -8.23 -4.59 0.55
N CYS A 165 -8.83 -5.76 0.33
CA CYS A 165 -8.11 -7.00 0.11
C CYS A 165 -8.87 -7.90 -0.87
N THR A 166 -8.35 -8.03 -2.09
CA THR A 166 -8.95 -8.91 -3.10
C THR A 166 -8.42 -10.33 -3.06
N LEU A 167 -7.41 -10.62 -2.23
CA LEU A 167 -6.81 -11.96 -2.10
C LEU A 167 -7.83 -13.11 -1.99
N PRO A 168 -8.99 -13.02 -1.28
CA PRO A 168 -9.92 -14.14 -1.22
C PRO A 168 -10.58 -14.51 -2.56
N PHE A 169 -10.62 -13.58 -3.52
CA PHE A 169 -11.34 -13.69 -4.79
C PHE A 169 -10.53 -13.14 -5.98
N LEU A 170 -9.20 -13.08 -5.85
CA LEU A 170 -8.31 -12.47 -6.85
C LEU A 170 -8.45 -13.13 -8.23
N ASP A 171 -8.65 -14.44 -8.26
CA ASP A 171 -8.91 -15.27 -9.43
C ASP A 171 -10.09 -14.79 -10.27
N LYS A 172 -11.09 -14.15 -9.65
CA LYS A 172 -12.26 -13.58 -10.35
C LYS A 172 -11.96 -12.26 -11.06
N LEU A 173 -10.88 -11.57 -10.70
CA LEU A 173 -10.50 -10.26 -11.25
C LEU A 173 -9.50 -10.37 -12.40
N ILE A 174 -8.56 -11.33 -12.32
CA ILE A 174 -7.48 -11.49 -13.30
C ILE A 174 -7.97 -11.58 -14.74
N PRO A 175 -9.06 -12.29 -15.08
CA PRO A 175 -9.50 -12.41 -16.48
C PRO A 175 -9.93 -11.08 -17.11
N PHE A 176 -10.23 -10.06 -16.31
CA PHE A 176 -10.81 -8.79 -16.78
C PHE A 176 -9.88 -7.59 -16.58
N THR A 177 -8.63 -7.82 -16.15
CA THR A 177 -7.69 -6.75 -15.79
C THR A 177 -6.28 -7.05 -16.27
N ASP A 178 -5.55 -6.00 -16.66
CA ASP A 178 -4.22 -6.10 -17.25
C ASP A 178 -3.13 -5.74 -16.22
N ALA A 179 -3.46 -4.87 -15.25
CA ALA A 179 -2.54 -4.43 -14.21
C ALA A 179 -3.20 -4.38 -12.82
N LEU A 180 -2.42 -4.70 -11.79
CA LEU A 180 -2.87 -4.72 -10.39
C LEU A 180 -2.11 -3.69 -9.57
N LYS A 181 -2.85 -2.84 -8.85
CA LYS A 181 -2.34 -1.72 -8.08
C LYS A 181 -2.46 -1.94 -6.58
N ILE A 182 -1.39 -1.67 -5.86
CA ILE A 182 -1.34 -1.71 -4.39
C ILE A 182 -1.14 -0.29 -3.86
N GLU A 183 -1.90 0.10 -2.84
CA GLU A 183 -1.72 1.37 -2.16
C GLU A 183 -0.55 1.30 -1.17
N GLY A 184 0.61 1.78 -1.61
CA GLY A 184 1.86 1.79 -0.84
C GLY A 184 2.26 3.15 -0.26
N ARG A 185 1.49 4.21 -0.49
CA ARG A 185 1.88 5.56 -0.04
C ARG A 185 1.92 5.63 1.48
N ALA A 186 3.01 6.19 2.02
CA ALA A 186 3.27 6.28 3.45
C ALA A 186 3.13 4.92 4.18
N ARG A 187 3.50 3.83 3.50
CA ARG A 187 3.60 2.50 4.09
C ARG A 187 5.06 2.15 4.33
N SER A 188 5.27 1.30 5.33
CA SER A 188 6.61 0.87 5.69
C SER A 188 7.18 -0.13 4.67
N PRO A 189 8.52 -0.25 4.56
CA PRO A 189 9.13 -1.19 3.62
C PRO A 189 8.63 -2.63 3.79
N GLU A 190 8.46 -3.10 5.03
CA GLU A 190 7.98 -4.45 5.32
C GLU A 190 6.51 -4.68 4.89
N TYR A 191 5.67 -3.64 4.90
CA TYR A 191 4.32 -3.70 4.34
C TYR A 191 4.39 -3.93 2.83
N VAL A 192 5.16 -3.08 2.12
CA VAL A 192 5.28 -3.16 0.66
C VAL A 192 5.85 -4.53 0.25
N TYR A 193 6.92 -4.97 0.94
CA TYR A 193 7.52 -6.28 0.72
C TYR A 193 6.50 -7.42 0.88
N SER A 194 5.81 -7.46 2.01
CA SER A 194 4.89 -8.56 2.34
C SER A 194 3.70 -8.60 1.39
N VAL A 195 3.05 -7.46 1.15
CA VAL A 195 1.88 -7.41 0.27
C VAL A 195 2.28 -7.78 -1.17
N VAL A 196 3.35 -7.20 -1.72
CA VAL A 196 3.78 -7.51 -3.09
C VAL A 196 4.16 -8.98 -3.24
N ARG A 197 4.91 -9.54 -2.28
CA ARG A 197 5.30 -10.96 -2.28
C ARG A 197 4.06 -11.86 -2.27
N ILE A 198 3.11 -11.63 -1.36
CA ILE A 198 1.91 -12.46 -1.21
C ILE A 198 1.05 -12.42 -2.47
N TYR A 199 0.83 -11.24 -3.05
CA TYR A 199 0.08 -11.16 -4.31
C TYR A 199 0.83 -11.79 -5.50
N ARG A 200 2.17 -11.72 -5.54
CA ARG A 200 2.96 -12.42 -6.56
C ARG A 200 2.86 -13.95 -6.42
N GLU A 201 2.89 -14.45 -5.20
CA GLU A 201 2.67 -15.86 -4.88
C GLU A 201 1.24 -16.28 -5.26
N ALA A 202 0.23 -15.46 -4.97
CA ALA A 202 -1.16 -15.69 -5.35
C ALA A 202 -1.35 -15.79 -6.87
N LEU A 203 -0.76 -14.87 -7.64
CA LEU A 203 -0.77 -14.94 -9.11
C LEU A 203 -0.11 -16.24 -9.63
N SER A 204 1.00 -16.63 -9.01
CA SER A 204 1.70 -17.87 -9.36
C SER A 204 0.87 -19.11 -9.00
N ALA A 205 0.15 -19.07 -7.88
CA ALA A 205 -0.75 -20.13 -7.44
C ALA A 205 -1.97 -20.25 -8.37
N ILE A 206 -2.58 -19.14 -8.78
CA ILE A 206 -3.68 -19.11 -9.76
C ILE A 206 -3.23 -19.77 -11.07
N LYS A 207 -2.09 -19.35 -11.63
CA LYS A 207 -1.56 -19.93 -12.88
C LYS A 207 -1.28 -21.43 -12.79
N LYS A 208 -0.92 -21.93 -11.60
CA LYS A 208 -0.59 -23.34 -11.36
C LYS A 208 -1.77 -24.16 -10.84
N ASN A 209 -2.98 -23.60 -10.79
CA ASN A 209 -4.17 -24.22 -10.18
C ASN A 209 -3.96 -24.66 -8.72
N ARG A 210 -3.22 -23.86 -7.93
CA ARG A 210 -2.92 -24.07 -6.50
C ARG A 210 -3.49 -22.98 -5.60
N PHE A 211 -4.43 -22.19 -6.10
CA PHE A 211 -5.06 -21.11 -5.36
C PHE A 211 -6.23 -21.62 -4.51
N THR A 212 -5.92 -22.54 -3.59
CA THR A 212 -6.90 -23.20 -2.71
C THR A 212 -7.29 -22.34 -1.52
N ASP A 213 -8.31 -22.76 -0.77
CA ASP A 213 -8.74 -22.04 0.43
C ASP A 213 -7.69 -22.08 1.55
N GLU A 214 -6.89 -23.15 1.63
CA GLU A 214 -5.74 -23.23 2.54
C GLU A 214 -4.68 -22.18 2.18
N PHE A 215 -4.37 -22.03 0.89
CA PHE A 215 -3.44 -21.00 0.41
C PHE A 215 -3.95 -19.60 0.75
N LYS A 216 -5.24 -19.32 0.50
CA LYS A 216 -5.86 -18.03 0.81
C LYS A 216 -5.81 -17.75 2.31
N LYS A 217 -6.17 -18.73 3.15
CA LYS A 217 -6.16 -18.60 4.61
C LYS A 217 -4.74 -18.34 5.16
N ALA A 218 -3.74 -19.09 4.69
CA ALA A 218 -2.35 -18.87 5.07
C ALA A 218 -1.85 -17.48 4.65
N SER A 219 -2.17 -17.08 3.41
CA SER A 219 -1.79 -15.77 2.87
C SER A 219 -2.47 -14.60 3.59
N LEU A 220 -3.75 -14.74 3.97
CA LEU A 220 -4.46 -13.76 4.78
C LEU A 220 -3.84 -13.62 6.18
N LYS A 221 -3.40 -14.73 6.79
CA LYS A 221 -2.67 -14.71 8.07
C LYS A 221 -1.37 -13.90 7.94
N GLU A 222 -0.63 -14.08 6.85
CA GLU A 222 0.59 -13.30 6.59
C GLU A 222 0.30 -11.82 6.34
N LEU A 223 -0.73 -11.47 5.56
CA LEU A 223 -1.18 -10.07 5.39
C LEU A 223 -1.58 -9.44 6.73
N GLY A 224 -2.15 -10.24 7.63
CA GLY A 224 -2.49 -9.82 9.00
C GLY A 224 -1.28 -9.37 9.83
N LYS A 225 -0.05 -9.79 9.49
CA LYS A 225 1.17 -9.39 10.23
C LYS A 225 1.62 -7.97 9.95
N VAL A 226 1.26 -7.41 8.80
CA VAL A 226 1.63 -6.04 8.42
C VAL A 226 0.47 -5.07 8.59
N TYR A 227 0.75 -3.77 8.47
CA TYR A 227 -0.24 -2.73 8.70
C TYR A 227 -1.54 -2.99 7.93
N ASN A 228 -2.63 -3.14 8.64
CA ASN A 228 -3.98 -3.15 8.08
C ASN A 228 -4.95 -2.53 9.11
N ARG A 229 -6.17 -2.20 8.68
CA ARG A 229 -7.25 -1.69 9.54
C ARG A 229 -8.50 -2.57 9.44
N GLY A 230 -8.32 -3.88 9.39
CA GLY A 230 -9.36 -4.77 8.90
C GLY A 230 -9.31 -4.85 7.37
N LEU A 231 -9.89 -5.92 6.83
CA LEU A 231 -9.81 -6.26 5.41
C LEU A 231 -11.23 -6.41 4.86
N SER A 232 -11.51 -5.70 3.77
CA SER A 232 -12.80 -5.73 3.07
C SER A 232 -12.62 -6.05 1.59
N SER A 233 -13.67 -6.59 0.96
CA SER A 233 -13.77 -6.72 -0.49
C SER A 233 -13.87 -5.38 -1.21
N GLY A 234 -14.07 -4.26 -0.49
CA GLY A 234 -14.43 -2.99 -1.09
C GLY A 234 -15.73 -3.13 -1.88
N PHE A 235 -15.79 -2.49 -3.05
CA PHE A 235 -16.98 -2.49 -3.90
C PHE A 235 -17.09 -3.71 -4.82
N TYR A 236 -16.06 -4.57 -4.87
CA TYR A 236 -15.98 -5.67 -5.84
C TYR A 236 -17.11 -6.69 -5.71
N LEU A 237 -17.57 -6.96 -4.49
CA LEU A 237 -18.62 -7.95 -4.19
C LEU A 237 -19.95 -7.28 -3.78
N GLY A 238 -20.13 -6.00 -4.12
CA GLY A 238 -21.29 -5.21 -3.72
C GLY A 238 -20.92 -3.98 -2.89
N LYS A 239 -21.93 -3.23 -2.43
CA LYS A 239 -21.70 -2.00 -1.66
C LYS A 239 -21.16 -2.32 -0.25
N PRO A 240 -20.07 -1.67 0.19
CA PRO A 240 -19.47 -1.91 1.50
C PRO A 240 -20.23 -1.16 2.61
N ILE A 241 -21.47 -1.58 2.90
CA ILE A 241 -22.36 -0.89 3.86
C ILE A 241 -21.81 -0.95 5.30
N ASP A 242 -21.15 -2.05 5.68
CA ASP A 242 -20.62 -2.27 7.04
C ASP A 242 -19.09 -2.44 7.10
N SER A 243 -18.35 -2.06 6.04
CA SER A 243 -16.88 -2.22 6.00
C SER A 243 -16.12 -1.02 6.57
N PHE A 244 -16.49 -0.61 7.78
CA PHE A 244 -15.78 0.41 8.55
C PHE A 244 -15.02 -0.26 9.70
N THR A 245 -13.77 0.16 9.94
CA THR A 245 -13.02 -0.35 11.09
C THR A 245 -13.69 0.11 12.38
N LYS A 246 -13.81 -0.78 13.36
CA LYS A 246 -14.26 -0.43 14.72
C LYS A 246 -13.10 -0.20 15.68
N LYS A 247 -11.86 -0.45 15.22
CA LYS A 247 -10.65 -0.41 16.04
C LYS A 247 -9.74 0.76 15.69
N PRO A 248 -9.05 1.33 16.70
CA PRO A 248 -8.01 2.31 16.49
C PRO A 248 -6.77 1.71 15.85
N ASN A 249 -6.04 2.57 15.13
CA ASN A 249 -4.71 2.27 14.62
C ASN A 249 -4.65 1.02 13.75
N SER A 250 -3.46 0.41 13.66
CA SER A 250 -3.26 -0.81 12.91
C SER A 250 -3.70 -2.04 13.69
N GLN A 251 -4.39 -2.97 13.01
CA GLN A 251 -4.72 -4.30 13.49
C GLN A 251 -3.67 -5.35 13.11
N ALA A 252 -2.45 -4.92 12.74
CA ALA A 252 -1.34 -5.83 12.48
C ALA A 252 -1.08 -6.74 13.70
N THR A 253 -0.89 -8.04 13.47
CA THR A 253 -0.59 -9.02 14.52
C THR A 253 0.88 -9.03 14.92
N LYS A 254 1.75 -8.36 14.17
CA LYS A 254 3.16 -8.16 14.51
C LYS A 254 3.52 -6.68 14.56
N ARG A 255 4.58 -6.37 15.31
CA ARG A 255 5.19 -5.04 15.42
C ARG A 255 6.70 -5.14 15.26
N LYS A 256 7.28 -4.06 14.73
CA LYS A 256 8.73 -3.87 14.71
C LYS A 256 9.19 -3.10 15.93
N LEU A 257 10.24 -3.58 16.58
CA LEU A 257 10.93 -2.89 17.67
C LEU A 257 12.38 -2.65 17.26
N ILE A 258 12.91 -1.45 17.44
CA ILE A 258 14.30 -1.13 17.07
C ILE A 258 15.24 -2.05 17.84
N LEU A 259 16.13 -2.75 17.14
CA LEU A 259 17.16 -3.58 17.76
C LEU A 259 18.50 -2.87 17.71
N GLY A 260 18.92 -2.44 16.52
CA GLY A 260 20.28 -1.99 16.28
C GLY A 260 20.53 -1.61 14.83
N THR A 261 21.80 -1.56 14.46
CA THR A 261 22.24 -1.28 13.09
C THR A 261 23.33 -2.25 12.66
N VAL A 262 23.36 -2.59 11.38
CA VAL A 262 24.42 -3.40 10.79
C VAL A 262 25.70 -2.55 10.69
N THR A 263 26.80 -3.00 11.28
CA THR A 263 28.11 -2.36 11.17
C THR A 263 28.96 -2.98 10.07
N ASN A 264 28.83 -4.28 9.85
CA ASN A 264 29.58 -5.02 8.82
C ASN A 264 28.82 -6.26 8.33
N PHE A 265 29.19 -6.80 7.17
CA PHE A 265 28.70 -8.08 6.67
C PHE A 265 29.85 -8.93 6.11
N PHE A 266 30.11 -10.05 6.78
CA PHE A 266 31.15 -11.02 6.41
C PHE A 266 30.61 -12.00 5.36
N LYS A 267 30.80 -11.66 4.08
CA LYS A 267 30.21 -12.39 2.94
C LYS A 267 30.53 -13.89 2.88
N LYS A 268 31.74 -14.31 3.29
CA LYS A 268 32.14 -15.74 3.22
C LYS A 268 31.38 -16.59 4.25
N GLN A 269 31.14 -16.03 5.44
CA GLN A 269 30.48 -16.69 6.55
C GLN A 269 28.96 -16.45 6.57
N SER A 270 28.48 -15.48 5.77
CA SER A 270 27.10 -14.98 5.77
C SER A 270 26.68 -14.49 7.16
N VAL A 271 27.55 -13.70 7.80
CA VAL A 271 27.33 -13.14 9.14
C VAL A 271 27.25 -11.63 9.06
N ALA A 272 26.18 -11.04 9.61
CA ALA A 272 26.07 -9.61 9.84
C ALA A 272 26.57 -9.28 11.26
N GLU A 273 27.49 -8.33 11.35
CA GLU A 273 27.85 -7.69 12.61
C GLU A 273 26.82 -6.61 12.90
N ILE A 274 26.18 -6.69 14.07
CA ILE A 274 25.08 -5.83 14.49
C ILE A 274 25.43 -5.21 15.84
N THR A 275 25.42 -3.89 15.91
CA THR A 275 25.47 -3.17 17.19
C THR A 275 24.05 -3.01 17.72
N VAL A 276 23.79 -3.58 18.89
CA VAL A 276 22.49 -3.56 19.57
C VAL A 276 22.36 -2.25 20.35
N THR A 277 21.38 -1.41 19.99
CA THR A 277 21.26 -0.04 20.53
C THR A 277 20.00 0.21 21.35
N ALA A 278 18.99 -0.65 21.25
CA ALA A 278 17.70 -0.45 21.90
C ALA A 278 17.20 -1.68 22.66
N ASN A 279 16.61 -2.66 21.97
CA ASN A 279 16.08 -3.89 22.59
C ASN A 279 17.14 -5.00 22.65
N SER A 280 16.91 -6.07 23.40
CA SER A 280 17.76 -7.28 23.38
C SER A 280 17.26 -8.29 22.36
N VAL A 281 18.16 -9.09 21.77
CA VAL A 281 17.84 -10.21 20.88
C VAL A 281 18.32 -11.52 21.47
N SER A 282 17.52 -12.58 21.35
CA SER A 282 17.82 -13.92 21.83
C SER A 282 17.73 -14.95 20.70
N LEU A 283 18.29 -16.14 20.91
CA LEU A 283 18.10 -17.25 19.97
C LEU A 283 16.61 -17.56 19.77
N GLY A 284 16.22 -17.81 18.52
CA GLY A 284 14.85 -18.07 18.11
C GLY A 284 14.03 -16.82 17.79
N ASP A 285 14.49 -15.61 18.14
CA ASP A 285 13.81 -14.37 17.77
C ASP A 285 13.76 -14.18 16.25
N GLU A 286 12.71 -13.54 15.75
CA GLU A 286 12.64 -13.08 14.37
C GLU A 286 13.15 -11.63 14.26
N ILE A 287 14.00 -11.35 13.26
CA ILE A 287 14.50 -10.01 12.98
C ILE A 287 14.17 -9.55 11.55
N LEU A 288 14.04 -8.23 11.39
CA LEU A 288 13.99 -7.53 10.11
C LEU A 288 15.25 -6.70 9.93
N ILE A 289 15.88 -6.83 8.77
CA ILE A 289 16.95 -5.93 8.33
C ILE A 289 16.43 -5.13 7.14
N ILE A 290 16.47 -3.80 7.26
CA ILE A 290 15.90 -2.89 6.28
C ILE A 290 16.95 -1.87 5.84
N GLY A 291 17.15 -1.77 4.53
CA GLY A 291 18.13 -0.88 3.92
C GLY A 291 17.67 -0.37 2.55
N PRO A 292 18.15 0.80 2.11
CA PRO A 292 17.75 1.38 0.82
C PRO A 292 18.14 0.52 -0.39
N THR A 293 19.24 -0.22 -0.29
CA THR A 293 19.71 -1.14 -1.35
C THR A 293 19.46 -2.60 -1.01
N THR A 294 19.41 -2.93 0.28
CA THR A 294 19.11 -4.28 0.79
C THR A 294 17.62 -4.64 0.64
N GLY A 295 16.72 -3.66 0.68
CA GLY A 295 15.28 -3.90 0.75
C GLY A 295 14.87 -4.36 2.14
N VAL A 296 14.15 -5.48 2.22
CA VAL A 296 13.70 -6.09 3.48
C VAL A 296 14.18 -7.53 3.53
N VAL A 297 14.88 -7.89 4.61
CA VAL A 297 15.33 -9.25 4.90
C VAL A 297 14.69 -9.70 6.22
N HIS A 298 14.05 -10.86 6.18
CA HIS A 298 13.52 -11.55 7.36
C HIS A 298 14.48 -12.69 7.71
N GLU A 299 14.84 -12.80 8.98
CA GLU A 299 15.64 -13.93 9.49
C GLU A 299 15.10 -14.40 10.83
N GLN A 300 15.29 -15.69 11.10
CA GLN A 300 15.23 -16.25 12.44
C GLN A 300 16.65 -16.29 13.01
N VAL A 301 16.81 -15.88 14.27
CA VAL A 301 18.12 -15.81 14.92
C VAL A 301 18.53 -17.20 15.41
N ASP A 302 19.24 -17.93 14.56
CA ASP A 302 19.70 -19.29 14.88
C ASP A 302 21.04 -19.31 15.64
N SER A 303 21.80 -18.23 15.58
CA SER A 303 23.11 -18.11 16.24
C SER A 303 23.44 -16.66 16.56
N ILE A 304 23.99 -16.42 17.74
CA ILE A 304 24.55 -15.13 18.14
C ILE A 304 25.99 -15.37 18.62
N GLU A 305 26.94 -14.64 18.07
CA GLU A 305 28.34 -14.70 18.47
C GLU A 305 28.84 -13.35 18.96
N LYS A 306 29.47 -13.34 20.13
CA LYS A 306 30.15 -12.18 20.72
C LYS A 306 31.60 -12.57 21.00
N GLU A 307 32.56 -11.82 20.46
CA GLU A 307 33.99 -12.09 20.65
C GLU A 307 34.36 -13.57 20.36
N TYR A 308 33.83 -14.12 19.25
CA TYR A 308 34.03 -15.51 18.82
C TYR A 308 33.47 -16.59 19.76
N LYS A 309 32.63 -16.22 20.74
CA LYS A 309 31.90 -17.14 21.61
C LYS A 309 30.41 -17.10 21.28
N ARG A 310 29.79 -18.28 21.21
CA ARG A 310 28.33 -18.38 21.08
C ARG A 310 27.67 -17.90 22.38
N VAL A 311 26.67 -17.07 22.23
CA VAL A 311 25.84 -16.55 23.32
C VAL A 311 24.37 -16.78 22.99
N GLU A 312 23.53 -16.88 24.01
CA GLU A 312 22.09 -17.09 23.81
C GLU A 312 21.32 -15.78 23.66
N LYS A 313 21.93 -14.67 24.07
CA LYS A 313 21.30 -13.35 24.13
C LYS A 313 22.33 -12.24 23.94
N ALA A 314 21.92 -11.19 23.23
CA ALA A 314 22.63 -9.93 23.11
C ALA A 314 21.76 -8.77 23.61
N THR A 315 22.37 -7.83 24.30
CA THR A 315 21.74 -6.71 25.00
C THR A 315 22.29 -5.38 24.53
N ARG A 316 21.67 -4.29 24.97
CA ARG A 316 22.02 -2.93 24.55
C ARG A 316 23.49 -2.62 24.87
N GLY A 317 24.19 -2.08 23.87
CA GLY A 317 25.62 -1.75 23.94
C GLY A 317 26.53 -2.83 23.39
N GLU A 318 26.02 -4.03 23.13
CA GLU A 318 26.82 -5.14 22.61
C GLU A 318 26.86 -5.11 21.08
N THR A 319 27.98 -5.56 20.53
CA THR A 319 28.13 -5.84 19.09
C THR A 319 28.27 -7.34 18.91
N VAL A 320 27.40 -7.91 18.08
CA VAL A 320 27.30 -9.37 17.89
C VAL A 320 27.23 -9.74 16.42
N GLY A 321 27.77 -10.91 16.08
CA GLY A 321 27.58 -11.54 14.79
C GLY A 321 26.32 -12.40 14.78
N ILE A 322 25.44 -12.17 13.81
CA ILE A 322 24.26 -13.02 13.56
C ILE A 322 24.33 -13.53 12.12
N LYS A 323 24.02 -14.81 11.91
CA LYS A 323 23.98 -15.42 10.59
C LYS A 323 22.74 -14.93 9.83
N ILE A 324 22.94 -14.46 8.60
CA ILE A 324 21.88 -13.87 7.75
C ILE A 324 21.93 -14.54 6.37
N SER A 325 20.77 -14.93 5.83
CA SER A 325 20.67 -15.66 4.56
C SER A 325 20.97 -14.79 3.32
N LYS A 326 20.80 -13.47 3.44
CA LYS A 326 21.01 -12.50 2.36
C LYS A 326 22.12 -11.52 2.68
N THR A 327 22.70 -10.95 1.62
CA THR A 327 23.66 -9.85 1.77
C THR A 327 22.97 -8.62 2.31
N VAL A 328 23.48 -8.09 3.42
CA VAL A 328 23.05 -6.83 4.03
C VAL A 328 24.16 -5.79 3.95
N ARG A 329 23.85 -4.53 4.22
CA ARG A 329 24.76 -3.39 4.08
C ARG A 329 24.97 -2.69 5.41
N ARG A 330 26.14 -2.08 5.53
CA ARG A 330 26.45 -1.18 6.65
C ARG A 330 25.40 -0.07 6.73
N ASN A 331 24.99 0.26 7.95
CA ASN A 331 23.93 1.19 8.30
C ASN A 331 22.49 0.71 7.99
N ASP A 332 22.31 -0.54 7.57
CA ASP A 332 20.96 -1.11 7.53
C ASP A 332 20.39 -1.15 8.96
N SER A 333 19.11 -0.80 9.08
CA SER A 333 18.40 -0.79 10.35
C SER A 333 17.93 -2.19 10.69
N VAL A 334 18.15 -2.62 11.93
CA VAL A 334 17.74 -3.94 12.42
C VAL A 334 16.61 -3.77 13.44
N PHE A 335 15.58 -4.60 13.30
CA PHE A 335 14.40 -4.60 14.17
C PHE A 335 14.08 -6.01 14.64
N LEU A 336 13.54 -6.17 15.85
CA LEU A 336 12.83 -7.38 16.26
C LEU A 336 11.43 -7.40 15.64
N TRP A 337 11.00 -8.57 15.18
CA TRP A 337 9.69 -8.81 14.56
C TRP A 337 8.78 -9.64 15.46
N GLN A 338 8.18 -8.94 16.43
CA GLN A 338 7.47 -9.57 17.55
C GLN A 338 5.96 -9.56 17.35
N ASP A 339 5.26 -10.56 17.87
CA ASP A 339 3.81 -10.55 18.00
C ASP A 339 3.30 -9.36 18.83
N ARG A 340 2.13 -8.85 18.46
CA ARG A 340 1.38 -7.84 19.21
C ARG A 340 0.42 -8.57 20.13
N ASN A 341 0.70 -8.46 21.43
CA ASN A 341 -0.20 -8.91 22.51
C ASN A 341 -1.54 -8.17 22.48
#